data_AF-A0A9Q1N186-F1
#
_entry.id   AF-A0A9Q1N186-F1
#
_cell.length_a   1.000
_cell.length_b   1.000
_cell.length_c   1.000
_cell.angle_alpha   90.00
_cell.angle_beta   90.00
_cell.angle_gamma   90.00
#
_symmetry.space_group_name_H-M   'P 1'
#
loop_
_entity.id
_entity.type
_entity.pdbx_description
1 polymer ?
#
loop_
_entity_poly.entity_id
_entity_poly.type
_entity_poly.pdbx_seq_one_letter_code
_entity_poly.pdbx_strand_id
1 'polypeptide(L)' 'MSREEENAAELKIGDEFLKAKCLMNCEIALILEHKYQQMSDVPTNQIEKSLQYVKCFSRYKNPDAVRQAGIDKVKQ' A
#
# COMPACT_ATOMS: atom_id res chain seq x y z
N MET A 1 7.38 -8.22 29.13
CA MET A 1 6.33 -7.47 28.40
C MET A 1 5.72 -8.43 27.41
N SER A 2 4.48 -8.87 27.64
CA SER A 2 3.71 -9.58 26.62
C SER A 2 3.47 -8.62 25.47
N ARG A 3 3.93 -8.94 24.25
CA ARG A 3 3.44 -8.23 23.06
C ARG A 3 1.94 -8.47 23.02
N GLU A 4 1.14 -7.41 23.03
CA GLU A 4 -0.29 -7.54 22.78
C GLU A 4 -0.47 -8.22 21.42
N GLU A 5 -1.38 -9.18 21.34
CA GLU A 5 -1.63 -9.91 20.11
C GLU A 5 -2.31 -8.99 19.09
N GLU A 6 -1.67 -8.81 17.94
CA GLU A 6 -2.21 -8.00 16.84
C GLU A 6 -3.42 -8.68 16.20
N ASN A 7 -4.50 -7.94 15.99
CA ASN A 7 -5.74 -8.42 15.38
C ASN A 7 -6.35 -7.35 14.47
N ALA A 8 -6.26 -7.56 13.16
CA ALA A 8 -6.79 -6.64 12.15
C ALA A 8 -8.33 -6.52 12.17
N ALA A 9 -9.06 -7.56 12.60
CA ALA A 9 -10.52 -7.50 12.71
C ALA A 9 -10.99 -6.61 13.86
N GLU A 10 -10.15 -6.44 14.89
CA GLU A 10 -10.38 -5.58 16.06
C GLU A 10 -9.63 -4.24 15.99
N LEU A 11 -8.98 -3.94 14.85
CA LEU A 11 -8.13 -2.75 14.66
C LEU A 11 -6.94 -2.66 15.64
N LYS A 12 -6.51 -3.80 16.21
CA LYS A 12 -5.31 -3.92 17.05
C LYS A 12 -4.09 -4.16 16.17
N ILE A 13 -3.54 -3.10 15.55
CA ILE A 13 -2.49 -3.22 14.53
C ILE A 13 -1.07 -2.93 15.04
N GLY A 14 -0.88 -2.69 16.34
CA GLY A 14 0.41 -2.31 16.93
C GLY A 14 0.60 -0.80 17.05
N ASP A 15 1.29 -0.37 18.11
CA ASP A 15 1.46 1.05 18.46
C ASP A 15 2.25 1.84 17.41
N GLU A 16 3.18 1.18 16.73
CA GLU A 16 3.98 1.78 15.65
C GLU A 16 3.13 2.15 14.42
N PHE A 17 1.95 1.55 14.27
CA PHE A 17 1.04 1.81 13.15
C PHE A 17 -0.12 2.73 13.49
N LEU A 18 -0.27 3.19 14.73
CA LEU A 18 -1.37 4.08 15.15
C LEU A 18 -1.41 5.42 14.40
N LYS A 19 -0.25 5.91 13.94
CA LYS A 19 -0.13 7.12 13.12
C LYS A 19 0.18 6.83 11.65
N ALA A 20 0.24 5.56 11.27
CA ALA A 20 0.55 5.16 9.90
C ALA A 20 -0.62 5.50 8.98
N LYS A 21 -0.29 5.85 7.73
CA LYS A 21 -1.29 6.00 6.68
C LYS A 21 -1.40 4.69 5.91
N CYS A 22 -2.63 4.19 5.80
CA CYS A 22 -2.93 3.05 4.93
C CYS A 22 -2.82 3.47 3.47
N LEU A 23 -2.35 2.55 2.63
CA LEU A 23 -2.28 2.74 1.18
C LEU A 23 -3.15 1.70 0.47
N MET A 24 -3.81 2.13 -0.58
CA MET A 24 -4.55 1.27 -1.50
C MET A 24 -3.59 0.64 -2.52
N ASN A 25 -3.93 -0.55 -3.03
CA ASN A 25 -3.11 -1.25 -4.05
C ASN A 25 -2.78 -0.37 -5.26
N CYS A 26 -3.71 0.49 -5.68
CA CYS A 26 -3.49 1.41 -6.80
C CYS A 26 -2.50 2.54 -6.47
N GLU A 27 -2.47 3.04 -5.23
CA GLU A 27 -1.46 4.00 -4.77
C GLU A 27 -0.09 3.33 -4.70
N ILE A 28 -0.05 2.09 -4.21
CA ILE A 28 1.17 1.28 -4.15
C ILE A 28 1.73 1.03 -5.55
N ALA A 29 0.87 0.74 -6.55
CA ALA A 29 1.30 0.55 -7.92
C ALA A 29 2.07 1.76 -8.47
N LEU A 30 1.54 2.98 -8.27
CA LEU A 30 2.19 4.21 -8.72
C LEU A 30 3.54 4.43 -8.03
N ILE A 31 3.61 4.19 -6.71
CA ILE A 31 4.84 4.34 -5.93
C ILE A 31 5.91 3.33 -6.38
N LEU A 32 5.52 2.07 -6.60
CA LEU A 32 6.43 1.00 -7.01
C LEU A 32 6.95 1.22 -8.44
N GLU A 33 6.11 1.69 -9.38
CA GLU A 33 6.54 2.03 -10.74
C GLU A 33 7.60 3.15 -10.73
N HIS A 34 7.36 4.21 -9.95
CA HIS A 34 8.30 5.31 -9.84
C HIS A 34 9.63 4.88 -9.22
N LYS A 35 9.59 4.05 -8.16
CA LYS A 35 10.80 3.50 -7.54
C LYS A 35 11.57 2.59 -8.50
N TYR A 36 10.89 1.74 -9.25
CA TYR A 36 11.52 0.85 -10.23
C TYR A 36 12.26 1.64 -11.33
N GLN A 37 11.73 2.80 -11.74
CA GLN A 37 12.38 3.68 -12.71
C GLN A 37 13.59 4.43 -12.14
N GLN A 38 13.60 4.74 -10.83
CA GLN A 38 14.67 5.53 -10.20
C GLN A 38 15.82 4.71 -9.61
N MET A 39 15.61 3.41 -9.35
CA MET A 39 16.58 2.57 -8.66
C MET A 39 17.14 1.50 -9.60
N SER A 40 18.39 1.68 -10.06
CA SER A 40 19.11 0.69 -10.88
C SER A 40 19.62 -0.51 -10.08
N ASP A 41 19.72 -0.41 -8.75
CA ASP A 41 20.47 -1.36 -7.89
C ASP A 41 19.66 -1.98 -6.73
N VAL A 42 18.35 -1.75 -6.66
CA VAL A 42 17.54 -2.33 -5.57
C VAL A 42 17.19 -3.78 -5.90
N PRO A 43 17.21 -4.72 -4.93
CA PRO A 43 16.83 -6.12 -5.12
C PRO A 43 15.46 -6.23 -5.79
N THR A 44 15.50 -6.45 -7.10
CA THR A 44 14.38 -6.35 -8.03
C THR A 44 13.29 -7.35 -7.72
N ASN A 45 13.65 -8.53 -7.20
CA ASN A 45 12.72 -9.64 -7.02
C ASN A 45 11.53 -9.32 -6.09
N GLN A 46 11.73 -8.58 -4.99
CA GLN A 46 10.61 -8.21 -4.11
C GLN A 46 9.75 -7.09 -4.71
N ILE A 47 10.36 -6.12 -5.39
CA ILE A 47 9.64 -5.03 -6.06
C ILE A 47 8.84 -5.56 -7.25
N GLU A 48 9.42 -6.46 -8.06
CA GLU A 48 8.78 -7.06 -9.22
C GLU A 48 7.56 -7.90 -8.82
N LYS A 49 7.68 -8.76 -7.81
CA LYS A 49 6.56 -9.55 -7.30
C LYS A 49 5.45 -8.66 -6.75
N SER A 50 5.82 -7.64 -5.99
CA SER A 50 4.85 -6.68 -5.43
C SER A 50 4.15 -5.89 -6.53
N LEU A 51 4.90 -5.46 -7.56
CA LEU A 51 4.36 -4.73 -8.71
C LEU A 51 3.42 -5.60 -9.54
N GLN A 52 3.78 -6.86 -9.79
CA GLN A 52 2.91 -7.84 -10.45
C GLN A 52 1.61 -8.04 -9.67
N TYR A 53 1.69 -8.23 -8.35
CA TYR A 53 0.52 -8.38 -7.50
C TYR A 53 -0.41 -7.16 -7.61
N VAL A 54 0.11 -5.95 -7.37
CA VAL A 54 -0.75 -4.75 -7.38
C VAL A 54 -1.31 -4.44 -8.77
N LYS A 55 -0.61 -4.78 -9.86
CA LYS A 55 -1.14 -4.64 -11.23
C LYS A 55 -2.29 -5.60 -11.53
N CYS A 56 -2.20 -6.85 -11.05
CA CYS A 56 -3.26 -7.84 -11.23
C CYS A 56 -4.49 -7.56 -10.36
N PHE A 57 -4.30 -6.98 -9.17
CA PHE A 57 -5.36 -6.76 -8.17
C PHE A 57 -5.82 -5.31 -8.03
N SER A 58 -5.26 -4.37 -8.79
CA SER A 58 -5.77 -3.00 -8.81
C SER A 58 -7.11 -2.94 -9.55
N ARG A 59 -8.17 -2.62 -8.82
CA ARG A 59 -9.51 -2.38 -9.39
C ARG A 59 -9.55 -1.13 -10.28
N TYR A 60 -8.65 -0.17 -10.05
CA TYR A 60 -8.63 1.11 -10.76
C TYR A 60 -7.36 1.21 -11.60
N LYS A 61 -7.54 1.27 -12.92
CA LYS A 61 -6.46 1.48 -13.89
C LYS A 61 -6.23 2.97 -14.17
N ASN A 62 -7.17 3.83 -13.79
CA ASN A 62 -7.10 5.27 -14.03
C ASN A 62 -6.54 6.01 -12.80
N PRO A 63 -5.41 6.72 -12.90
CA PRO A 63 -4.81 7.50 -11.81
C PRO A 63 -5.76 8.53 -11.17
N ASP A 64 -6.69 9.12 -11.93
CA ASP A 64 -7.66 10.07 -11.39
C ASP A 64 -8.71 9.39 -10.50
N ALA A 65 -9.07 8.15 -10.81
CA ALA A 65 -9.96 7.34 -9.96
C ALA A 65 -9.29 6.96 -8.63
N VAL A 66 -7.96 6.78 -8.64
CA VAL A 66 -7.16 6.52 -7.44
C VAL A 66 -7.18 7.73 -6.51
N ARG A 67 -6.97 8.93 -7.05
CA ARG A 67 -6.98 10.19 -6.28
C ARG A 67 -8.33 10.44 -5.62
N GLN A 68 -9.44 10.11 -6.30
CA GLN A 68 -10.78 10.27 -5.74
C GLN A 68 -11.08 9.22 -4.64
N ALA A 69 -10.73 7.96 -4.88
CA ALA A 69 -10.99 6.87 -3.92
C ALA A 69 -10.20 7.01 -2.60
N GLY A 70 -9.02 7.64 -2.62
CA GLY A 70 -8.24 7.93 -1.42
C GLY A 70 -8.83 9.03 -0.52
N ILE A 71 -9.55 10.00 -1.11
CA ILE A 71 -10.21 11.08 -0.37
C ILE A 71 -11.50 10.60 0.31
N ASP A 72 -12.24 9.70 -0.35
CA ASP A 72 -13.56 9.26 0.14
C ASP A 72 -13.47 8.36 1.40
N LYS A 73 -12.32 7.73 1.67
CA LYS A 73 -12.12 6.88 2.87
C LYS A 73 -11.75 7.64 4.14
N VAL A 74 -11.49 8.94 4.07
CA VAL A 74 -11.16 9.79 5.25
C VAL A 74 -12.42 10.40 5.89
N LYS A 75 -13.62 10.13 5.35
CA LYS A 75 -14.89 10.72 5.81
C LYS A 75 -15.90 9.72 6.41
N GLN A 76 -15.47 8.58 6.92
CA GLN A 76 -16.34 7.70 7.70
C GLN A 76 -15.71 7.34 9.04
#